data_AF-A0A849H488-F1
#
_entry.id   AF-A0A849H488-F1
#
_cell.length_a   1.000
_cell.length_b   1.000
_cell.length_c   1.000
_cell.angle_alpha   90.00
_cell.angle_beta   90.00
_cell.angle_gamma   90.00
#
_symmetry.space_group_name_H-M   'P 1'
#
loop_
_entity.id
_entity.type
_entity.pdbx_description
1 polymer ?
#
loop_
_entity_poly.entity_id
_entity_poly.type
_entity_poly.pdbx_seq_one_letter_code
_entity_poly.pdbx_strand_id
1 'polypeptide(L)'
;MSGADSYYARRDAEKARDRISGARSRLSELRKALQAAIGEARSFTHPDYTPEGLGRRRQELVEQARARFRPQLEQLQAQVSNDADTIGRLAKSTRPALADDPVALQRALIRWDQVRGMLEAGKPLRSVVAEADVDTLVAVGEWGPSWLEAQAYADRPAAGSPMMRETPKVDGEALQSAITARLLEVADADTRWALSAQQVADQAVGGFTPMAEHVGRLLDASGPPSSGLEAALAAHYGEQAATASLDAVGDGGEAA
;
A
#
# COMPACT_ATOMS: atom_id res chain seq x y z
N MET A 1 17.96 7.05 18.46
CA MET A 1 18.55 5.76 18.02
C MET A 1 20.05 5.89 18.02
N SER A 2 20.78 4.92 18.56
CA SER A 2 22.23 4.86 18.40
C SER A 2 22.56 4.66 16.91
N GLY A 3 23.74 5.11 16.44
CA GLY A 3 24.18 4.85 15.06
C GLY A 3 24.19 3.36 14.70
N ALA A 4 24.40 2.49 15.69
CA ALA A 4 24.29 1.05 15.54
C ALA A 4 22.85 0.58 15.26
N ASP A 5 21.85 1.14 15.97
CA ASP A 5 20.44 0.76 15.80
C ASP A 5 19.93 1.13 14.41
N SER A 6 20.34 2.31 13.90
CA SER A 6 20.00 2.77 12.54
C SER A 6 20.58 1.86 11.46
N TYR A 7 21.84 1.42 11.64
CA TYR A 7 22.49 0.51 10.70
C TYR A 7 21.77 -0.85 10.61
N TYR A 8 21.41 -1.45 11.75
CA TYR A 8 20.69 -2.73 11.75
C TYR A 8 19.30 -2.60 11.15
N ALA A 9 18.55 -1.54 11.50
CA ALA A 9 17.22 -1.29 10.94
C ALA A 9 17.25 -1.16 9.41
N ARG A 10 18.22 -0.40 8.87
CA ARG A 10 18.42 -0.27 7.42
C ARG A 10 18.73 -1.61 6.76
N ARG A 11 19.69 -2.38 7.32
CA ARG A 11 20.06 -3.68 6.78
C ARG A 11 18.89 -4.67 6.75
N ASP A 12 18.04 -4.64 7.77
CA ASP A 12 16.87 -5.52 7.82
C ASP A 12 15.79 -5.09 6.82
N ALA A 13 15.59 -3.79 6.64
CA ALA A 13 14.72 -3.24 5.60
C ALA A 13 15.24 -3.52 4.18
N GLU A 14 16.56 -3.50 3.94
CA GLU A 14 17.17 -3.91 2.67
C GLU A 14 16.81 -5.37 2.34
N LYS A 15 17.03 -6.28 3.28
CA LYS A 15 16.66 -7.69 3.08
C LYS A 15 15.16 -7.87 2.90
N ALA A 16 14.33 -7.12 3.63
CA ALA A 16 12.88 -7.16 3.49
C ALA A 16 12.47 -6.70 2.08
N ARG A 17 13.07 -5.62 1.57
CA ARG A 17 12.83 -5.10 0.22
C ARG A 17 13.22 -6.12 -0.86
N ASP A 18 14.34 -6.81 -0.70
CA ASP A 18 14.74 -7.85 -1.65
C ASP A 18 13.75 -9.03 -1.65
N ARG A 19 13.31 -9.45 -0.45
CA ARG A 19 12.33 -10.55 -0.32
C ARG A 19 10.96 -10.17 -0.88
N ILE A 20 10.46 -8.96 -0.61
CA ILE A 20 9.15 -8.52 -1.10
C ILE A 20 9.15 -8.38 -2.63
N SER A 21 10.24 -7.90 -3.22
CA SER A 21 10.42 -7.81 -4.67
C SER A 21 10.35 -9.19 -5.34
N GLY A 22 10.82 -10.25 -4.67
CA GLY A 22 10.72 -11.63 -5.14
C GLY A 22 9.40 -12.36 -4.82
N ALA A 23 8.46 -11.74 -4.08
CA ALA A 23 7.26 -12.43 -3.60
C ALA A 23 6.31 -12.84 -4.74
N ARG A 24 6.16 -12.01 -5.78
CA ARG A 24 5.29 -12.30 -6.94
C ARG A 24 5.78 -13.51 -7.74
N SER A 25 7.09 -13.66 -7.91
CA SER A 25 7.69 -14.84 -8.57
C SER A 25 7.43 -16.10 -7.75
N ARG A 26 7.66 -16.06 -6.43
CA ARG A 26 7.39 -17.18 -5.52
C ARG A 26 5.92 -17.58 -5.50
N LEU A 27 5.01 -16.61 -5.53
CA LEU A 27 3.57 -16.86 -5.62
C LEU A 27 3.18 -17.49 -6.97
N SER A 28 3.78 -17.04 -8.07
CA SER A 28 3.57 -17.61 -9.41
C SER A 28 4.04 -19.08 -9.47
N GLU A 29 5.19 -19.38 -8.88
CA GLU A 29 5.72 -20.74 -8.74
C GLU A 29 4.79 -21.62 -7.88
N LEU A 30 4.36 -21.12 -6.73
CA LEU A 30 3.41 -21.81 -5.85
C LEU A 30 2.12 -22.16 -6.57
N ARG A 31 1.55 -21.19 -7.32
CA ARG A 31 0.34 -21.40 -8.12
C ARG A 31 0.54 -22.48 -9.18
N LYS A 32 1.65 -22.43 -9.93
CA LYS A 32 1.97 -23.43 -10.95
C LYS A 32 2.09 -24.83 -10.34
N ALA A 33 2.78 -24.95 -9.21
CA ALA A 33 2.94 -26.22 -8.50
C ALA A 33 1.60 -26.78 -7.99
N LEU A 34 0.75 -25.93 -7.43
CA LEU A 34 -0.62 -26.30 -7.01
C LEU A 34 -1.46 -26.80 -8.20
N GLN A 35 -1.46 -26.06 -9.31
CA GLN A 35 -2.22 -26.43 -10.50
C GLN A 35 -1.73 -27.75 -11.11
N ALA A 36 -0.42 -27.96 -11.17
CA ALA A 36 0.17 -29.22 -11.61
C ALA A 36 -0.28 -30.39 -10.72
N ALA A 37 -0.17 -30.24 -9.39
CA ALA A 37 -0.59 -31.28 -8.44
C ALA A 37 -2.10 -31.60 -8.53
N ILE A 38 -2.95 -30.59 -8.71
CA ILE A 38 -4.39 -30.79 -8.94
C ILE A 38 -4.63 -31.49 -10.28
N GLY A 39 -3.87 -31.13 -11.32
CA GLY A 39 -3.91 -31.79 -12.63
C GLY A 39 -3.58 -33.27 -12.53
N GLU A 40 -2.44 -33.61 -11.90
CA GLU A 40 -2.00 -34.97 -11.64
C GLU A 40 -3.04 -35.77 -10.85
N ALA A 41 -3.57 -35.18 -9.77
CA ALA A 41 -4.61 -35.78 -8.93
C ALA A 41 -5.88 -36.10 -9.74
N ARG A 42 -6.32 -35.20 -10.63
CA ARG A 42 -7.49 -35.41 -11.49
C ARG A 42 -7.26 -36.44 -12.59
N SER A 43 -6.03 -36.53 -13.11
CA SER A 43 -5.64 -37.53 -14.11
C SER A 43 -5.32 -38.91 -13.51
N PHE A 44 -5.35 -39.08 -12.19
CA PHE A 44 -5.00 -40.34 -11.54
C PHE A 44 -5.83 -41.51 -12.08
N THR A 45 -5.17 -42.62 -12.39
CA THR A 45 -5.76 -43.87 -12.86
C THR A 45 -5.12 -45.06 -12.15
N HIS A 46 -5.93 -46.06 -11.81
CA HIS A 46 -5.47 -47.31 -11.20
C HIS A 46 -6.28 -48.48 -11.76
N PRO A 47 -5.65 -49.58 -12.21
CA PRO A 47 -6.35 -50.68 -12.87
C PRO A 47 -7.36 -51.38 -11.95
N ASP A 48 -7.08 -51.46 -10.66
CA ASP A 48 -7.92 -52.18 -9.70
C ASP A 48 -9.07 -51.35 -9.11
N TYR A 49 -9.25 -50.10 -9.54
CA TYR A 49 -10.25 -49.21 -8.94
C TYR A 49 -11.51 -49.15 -9.82
N THR A 50 -12.69 -49.23 -9.19
CA THR A 50 -13.95 -48.94 -9.88
C THR A 50 -14.04 -47.45 -10.24
N PRO A 51 -14.93 -47.05 -11.17
CA PRO A 51 -15.14 -45.63 -11.49
C PRO A 51 -15.43 -44.75 -10.28
N GLU A 52 -16.23 -45.25 -9.33
CA GLU A 52 -16.55 -44.55 -8.08
C GLU A 52 -15.32 -44.46 -7.16
N GLY A 53 -14.55 -45.54 -7.06
CA GLY A 53 -13.28 -45.58 -6.33
C GLY A 53 -12.25 -44.60 -6.88
N LEU A 54 -12.13 -44.50 -8.21
CA LEU A 54 -11.30 -43.51 -8.89
C LEU A 54 -11.79 -42.09 -8.58
N GLY A 55 -13.10 -41.84 -8.64
CA GLY A 55 -13.69 -40.54 -8.31
C GLY A 55 -13.32 -40.08 -6.90
N ARG A 56 -13.52 -40.94 -5.89
CA ARG A 56 -13.13 -40.66 -4.51
C ARG A 56 -11.64 -40.44 -4.36
N ARG A 57 -10.82 -41.30 -4.96
CA ARG A 57 -9.36 -41.19 -4.86
C ARG A 57 -8.82 -39.90 -5.48
N ARG A 58 -9.35 -39.49 -6.63
CA ARG A 58 -8.99 -38.21 -7.27
C ARG A 58 -9.34 -37.02 -6.38
N GLN A 59 -10.52 -37.05 -5.74
CA GLN A 59 -10.92 -36.02 -4.78
C GLN A 59 -9.98 -35.98 -3.57
N GLU A 60 -9.66 -37.13 -2.96
CA GLU A 60 -8.70 -37.21 -1.86
C GLU A 60 -7.33 -36.62 -2.24
N LEU A 61 -6.81 -36.93 -3.42
CA LEU A 61 -5.54 -36.40 -3.90
C LEU A 61 -5.59 -34.88 -4.14
N VAL A 62 -6.72 -34.36 -4.64
CA VAL A 62 -6.93 -32.91 -4.77
C VAL A 62 -6.92 -32.23 -3.39
N GLU A 63 -7.62 -32.80 -2.40
CA GLU A 63 -7.62 -32.25 -1.04
C GLU A 63 -6.24 -32.34 -0.38
N GLN A 64 -5.49 -33.42 -0.59
CA GLN A 64 -4.11 -33.53 -0.13
C GLN A 64 -3.19 -32.48 -0.77
N ALA A 65 -3.35 -32.23 -2.08
CA ALA A 65 -2.61 -31.18 -2.76
C ALA A 65 -2.93 -29.80 -2.15
N ARG A 66 -4.21 -29.49 -1.94
CA ARG A 66 -4.64 -28.23 -1.29
C ARG A 66 -4.06 -28.09 0.12
N ALA A 67 -4.19 -29.12 0.94
CA ALA A 67 -3.65 -29.14 2.30
C ALA A 67 -2.12 -28.93 2.33
N ARG A 68 -1.39 -29.48 1.35
CA ARG A 68 0.06 -29.29 1.23
C ARG A 68 0.47 -27.85 0.90
N PHE A 69 -0.29 -27.16 0.05
CA PHE A 69 0.09 -25.83 -0.44
C PHE A 69 -0.50 -24.67 0.38
N ARG A 70 -1.57 -24.89 1.14
CA ARG A 70 -2.15 -23.88 2.04
C ARG A 70 -1.14 -23.23 3.00
N PRO A 71 -0.38 -23.98 3.82
CA PRO A 71 0.58 -23.37 4.75
C PRO A 71 1.70 -22.60 4.04
N GLN A 72 2.04 -22.98 2.79
CA GLN A 72 3.05 -22.26 2.00
C GLN A 72 2.54 -20.88 1.53
N LEU A 73 1.26 -20.80 1.15
CA LEU A 73 0.62 -19.52 0.83
C LEU A 73 0.55 -18.63 2.07
N GLU A 74 0.07 -19.18 3.19
CA GLU A 74 -0.04 -18.45 4.47
C GLU A 74 1.32 -17.93 4.94
N GLN A 75 2.37 -18.76 4.86
CA GLN A 75 3.74 -18.36 5.18
C GLN A 75 4.23 -17.22 4.28
N LEU A 76 3.95 -17.29 2.97
CA LEU A 76 4.34 -16.25 2.02
C LEU A 76 3.59 -14.94 2.29
N GLN A 77 2.29 -15.00 2.58
CA GLN A 77 1.49 -13.82 2.94
C GLN A 77 1.99 -13.18 4.23
N ALA A 78 2.21 -13.97 5.28
CA ALA A 78 2.75 -13.48 6.54
C ALA A 78 4.15 -12.86 6.36
N GLN A 79 4.99 -13.46 5.52
CA GLN A 79 6.31 -12.92 5.21
C GLN A 79 6.20 -11.56 4.49
N VAL A 80 5.34 -11.43 3.48
CA VAL A 80 5.14 -10.16 2.75
C VAL A 80 4.65 -9.07 3.69
N SER A 81 3.68 -9.37 4.57
CA SER A 81 3.20 -8.43 5.59
C SER A 81 4.32 -7.98 6.53
N ASN A 82 5.08 -8.93 7.10
CA ASN A 82 6.18 -8.62 8.01
C ASN A 82 7.30 -7.81 7.34
N ASP A 83 7.60 -8.10 6.07
CA ASP A 83 8.60 -7.39 5.28
C ASP A 83 8.14 -5.95 5.00
N ALA A 84 6.88 -5.75 4.61
CA ALA A 84 6.27 -4.43 4.45
C ALA A 84 6.26 -3.63 5.76
N ASP A 85 5.87 -4.25 6.89
CA ASP A 85 5.87 -3.62 8.21
C ASP A 85 7.29 -3.21 8.67
N THR A 86 8.30 -4.00 8.32
CA THR A 86 9.70 -3.68 8.64
C THR A 86 10.17 -2.44 7.88
N ILE A 87 9.85 -2.36 6.59
CA ILE A 87 10.18 -1.19 5.76
C ILE A 87 9.39 0.03 6.21
N GLY A 88 8.08 -0.12 6.43
CA GLY A 88 7.19 0.95 6.88
C GLY A 88 7.60 1.54 8.22
N ARG A 89 8.05 0.72 9.19
CA ARG A 89 8.60 1.21 10.46
C ARG A 89 9.85 2.06 10.27
N LEU A 90 10.77 1.62 9.40
CA LEU A 90 11.98 2.39 9.13
C LEU A 90 11.66 3.72 8.43
N ALA A 91 10.80 3.69 7.41
CA ALA A 91 10.32 4.89 6.74
C ALA A 91 9.64 5.85 7.72
N LYS A 92 8.79 5.35 8.61
CA LYS A 92 8.16 6.16 9.66
C LYS A 92 9.17 6.77 10.63
N SER A 93 10.20 6.01 11.04
CA SER A 93 11.22 6.51 11.97
C SER A 93 12.22 7.49 11.36
N THR A 94 12.37 7.47 10.04
CA THR A 94 13.28 8.37 9.30
C THR A 94 12.57 9.60 8.77
N ARG A 95 11.23 9.55 8.62
CA ARG A 95 10.43 10.73 8.27
C ARG A 95 10.73 11.88 9.23
N PRO A 96 11.06 13.08 8.72
CA PRO A 96 11.13 14.29 9.51
C PRO A 96 9.82 14.49 10.24
N ALA A 97 9.89 14.70 11.55
CA ALA A 97 8.72 14.86 12.40
C ALA A 97 8.95 15.99 13.40
N LEU A 98 7.85 16.58 13.87
CA LEU A 98 7.82 17.46 15.03
C LEU A 98 8.03 16.58 16.27
N ALA A 99 9.25 16.10 16.49
CA ALA A 99 9.60 15.44 17.75
C ALA A 99 9.43 16.42 18.93
N ASP A 100 9.69 15.97 20.16
CA ASP A 100 9.67 16.77 21.40
C ASP A 100 10.75 17.89 21.46
N ASP A 101 11.11 18.49 20.32
CA ASP A 101 11.97 19.66 20.20
C ASP A 101 11.10 20.92 20.06
N PRO A 102 11.03 21.77 21.11
CA PRO A 102 10.28 23.02 21.08
C PRO A 102 10.70 23.97 19.95
N VAL A 103 11.97 23.91 19.53
CA VAL A 103 12.50 24.77 18.45
C VAL A 103 12.02 24.28 17.09
N ALA A 104 12.01 22.97 16.86
CA ALA A 104 11.40 22.39 15.66
C ALA A 104 9.90 22.72 15.58
N LEU A 105 9.17 22.58 16.69
CA LEU A 105 7.75 22.94 16.75
C LEU A 105 7.53 24.42 16.42
N GLN A 106 8.29 25.33 17.02
CA GLN A 106 8.16 26.76 16.74
C GLN A 106 8.44 27.09 15.27
N ARG A 107 9.50 26.49 14.68
CA ARG A 107 9.80 26.67 13.25
C ARG A 107 8.65 26.18 12.37
N ALA A 108 8.10 25.01 12.67
CA ALA A 108 6.99 24.45 11.92
C ALA A 108 5.71 25.29 12.03
N LEU A 109 5.41 25.85 13.22
CA LEU A 109 4.30 26.79 13.38
C LEU A 109 4.47 28.05 12.51
N ILE A 110 5.69 28.62 12.47
CA ILE A 110 5.99 29.76 11.60
C ILE A 110 5.82 29.38 10.12
N ARG A 111 6.28 28.19 9.71
CA ARG A 111 6.08 27.69 8.34
C ARG A 111 4.61 27.48 8.02
N TRP A 112 3.84 26.94 8.96
CA TRP A 112 2.41 26.73 8.78
C TRP A 112 1.65 28.05 8.61
N ASP A 113 1.95 29.07 9.42
CA ASP A 113 1.33 30.39 9.26
C ASP A 113 1.65 31.01 7.89
N GLN A 114 2.87 30.83 7.39
CA GLN A 114 3.24 31.25 6.03
C GLN A 114 2.45 30.49 4.96
N VAL A 115 2.34 29.17 5.09
CA VAL A 115 1.54 28.33 4.18
C VAL A 115 0.08 28.77 4.19
N ARG A 116 -0.53 28.94 5.36
CA ARG A 116 -1.93 29.40 5.47
C ARG A 116 -2.12 30.74 4.77
N GLY A 117 -1.22 31.69 4.95
CA GLY A 117 -1.27 32.97 4.24
C GLY A 117 -1.21 32.83 2.71
N MET A 118 -0.43 31.88 2.19
CA MET A 118 -0.40 31.59 0.75
C MET A 118 -1.71 30.96 0.25
N LEU A 119 -2.26 30.02 1.02
CA LEU A 119 -3.53 29.34 0.69
C LEU A 119 -4.70 30.34 0.71
N GLU A 120 -4.76 31.20 1.71
CA GLU A 120 -5.76 32.28 1.82
C GLU A 120 -5.63 33.32 0.70
N ALA A 121 -4.40 33.53 0.19
CA ALA A 121 -4.15 34.35 -1.01
C ALA A 121 -4.51 33.63 -2.33
N GLY A 122 -5.04 32.40 -2.28
CA GLY A 122 -5.48 31.63 -3.45
C GLY A 122 -4.38 30.77 -4.10
N LYS A 123 -3.20 30.64 -3.50
CA LYS A 123 -2.18 29.70 -4.01
C LYS A 123 -2.66 28.26 -3.78
N PRO A 124 -2.64 27.38 -4.79
CA PRO A 124 -3.13 26.03 -4.60
C PRO A 124 -2.15 25.20 -3.76
N LEU A 125 -2.68 24.34 -2.87
CA LEU A 125 -1.88 23.53 -1.94
C LEU A 125 -0.84 22.65 -2.66
N ARG A 126 -1.17 22.13 -3.84
CA ARG A 126 -0.22 21.37 -4.68
C ARG A 126 1.03 22.18 -5.05
N SER A 127 0.88 23.47 -5.37
CA SER A 127 2.02 24.34 -5.69
C SER A 127 2.83 24.66 -4.44
N VAL A 128 2.17 24.82 -3.28
CA VAL A 128 2.86 24.97 -2.00
C VAL A 128 3.72 23.74 -1.69
N VAL A 129 3.17 22.53 -1.82
CA VAL A 129 3.90 21.27 -1.57
C VAL A 129 5.04 21.08 -2.57
N ALA A 130 4.82 21.37 -3.86
CA ALA A 130 5.84 21.21 -4.90
C ALA A 130 7.09 22.10 -4.67
N GLU A 131 6.91 23.27 -4.06
CA GLU A 131 8.00 24.22 -3.80
C GLU A 131 8.58 24.10 -2.38
N ALA A 132 7.90 23.39 -1.48
CA ALA A 132 8.23 23.34 -0.05
C ALA A 132 9.61 22.72 0.24
N ASP A 133 10.25 23.27 1.28
CA ASP A 133 11.40 22.66 1.96
C ASP A 133 10.93 21.62 2.99
N VAL A 134 11.86 20.88 3.61
CA VAL A 134 11.53 19.82 4.57
C VAL A 134 10.68 20.35 5.73
N ASP A 135 11.06 21.47 6.35
CA ASP A 135 10.34 22.03 7.50
C ASP A 135 8.90 22.44 7.12
N THR A 136 8.72 23.00 5.92
CA THR A 136 7.40 23.35 5.39
C THR A 136 6.56 22.09 5.11
N LEU A 137 7.16 21.02 4.57
CA LEU A 137 6.47 19.74 4.34
C LEU A 137 6.03 19.09 5.65
N VAL A 138 6.86 19.14 6.70
CA VAL A 138 6.47 18.64 8.03
C VAL A 138 5.28 19.44 8.57
N ALA A 139 5.32 20.76 8.45
CA ALA A 139 4.22 21.62 8.87
C ALA A 139 2.92 21.32 8.09
N VAL A 140 3.00 21.19 6.76
CA VAL A 140 1.85 20.81 5.92
C VAL A 140 1.34 19.41 6.28
N GLY A 141 2.23 18.46 6.58
CA GLY A 141 1.85 17.12 6.99
C GLY A 141 1.10 17.07 8.32
N GLU A 142 1.44 17.95 9.26
CA GLU A 142 0.81 18.04 10.58
C GLU A 142 -0.55 18.75 10.53
N TRP A 143 -0.62 19.95 9.93
CA TRP A 143 -1.80 20.81 10.01
C TRP A 143 -2.64 20.88 8.72
N GLY A 144 -2.07 20.48 7.59
CA GLY A 144 -2.74 20.48 6.28
C GLY A 144 -4.04 19.68 6.24
N PRO A 145 -4.10 18.43 6.75
CA PRO A 145 -5.33 17.64 6.77
C PRO A 145 -6.48 18.36 7.51
N SER A 146 -6.23 18.84 8.73
CA SER A 146 -7.23 19.57 9.54
C SER A 146 -7.69 20.86 8.86
N TRP A 147 -6.79 21.56 8.15
CA TRP A 147 -7.14 22.75 7.38
C TRP A 147 -8.03 22.42 6.18
N LEU A 148 -7.71 21.38 5.41
CA LEU A 148 -8.54 20.93 4.30
C LEU A 148 -9.94 20.51 4.77
N GLU A 149 -10.01 19.82 5.91
CA GLU A 149 -11.29 19.48 6.54
C GLU A 149 -12.09 20.73 6.89
N ALA A 150 -11.46 21.73 7.52
CA ALA A 150 -12.12 22.99 7.86
C ALA A 150 -12.64 23.75 6.62
N GLN A 151 -11.88 23.78 5.52
CA GLN A 151 -12.33 24.40 4.26
C GLN A 151 -13.54 23.68 3.66
N ALA A 152 -13.52 22.34 3.64
CA ALA A 152 -14.64 21.55 3.14
C ALA A 152 -15.95 21.80 3.92
N TYR A 153 -15.86 22.16 5.20
CA TYR A 153 -17.02 22.57 6.00
C TYR A 153 -17.46 24.02 5.76
N ALA A 154 -16.54 24.93 5.43
CA ALA A 154 -16.84 26.35 5.22
C ALA A 154 -17.65 26.60 3.93
N ASP A 155 -17.42 25.80 2.89
CA ASP A 155 -18.13 25.89 1.60
C ASP A 155 -19.57 25.32 1.62
N ARG A 156 -20.09 24.98 2.82
CA ARG A 156 -21.45 24.45 2.95
C ARG A 156 -22.49 25.58 2.92
N PRO A 157 -23.53 25.51 2.07
CA PRO A 157 -24.63 26.47 2.14
C PRO A 157 -25.34 26.37 3.49
N ALA A 158 -25.73 27.53 4.04
CA ALA A 158 -26.36 27.66 5.35
C ALA A 158 -27.56 26.70 5.54
N ALA A 159 -27.72 26.22 6.77
CA ALA A 159 -28.72 25.24 7.19
C ALA A 159 -30.13 25.57 6.64
N GLY A 160 -30.63 24.70 5.75
CA GLY A 160 -31.93 24.88 5.09
C GLY A 160 -32.19 23.92 3.93
N SER A 161 -31.14 23.36 3.31
CA SER A 161 -31.29 22.33 2.27
C SER A 161 -31.46 20.92 2.88
N PRO A 162 -32.59 20.22 2.63
CA PRO A 162 -32.90 18.92 3.23
C PRO A 162 -32.13 17.74 2.62
N MET A 163 -31.22 17.98 1.67
CA MET A 163 -30.30 16.94 1.23
C MET A 163 -29.09 16.96 2.17
N MET A 164 -29.00 15.95 3.05
CA MET A 164 -27.74 15.53 3.65
C MET A 164 -26.76 15.18 2.53
N ARG A 165 -26.08 16.19 1.96
CA ARG A 165 -24.88 15.95 1.17
C ARG A 165 -23.86 15.39 2.16
N GLU A 166 -23.43 14.16 1.91
CA GLU A 166 -22.27 13.55 2.55
C GLU A 166 -21.15 14.57 2.54
N THR A 167 -20.51 14.77 3.69
CA THR A 167 -19.36 15.66 3.80
C THR A 167 -18.33 15.23 2.76
N PRO A 168 -17.82 16.12 1.89
CA PRO A 168 -16.76 15.76 0.96
C PRO A 168 -15.62 15.15 1.77
N LYS A 169 -15.29 13.88 1.49
CA LYS A 169 -14.17 13.23 2.15
C LYS A 169 -12.91 13.93 1.67
N VAL A 170 -12.24 14.64 2.56
CA VAL A 170 -10.91 15.20 2.28
C VAL A 170 -9.97 14.04 1.99
N ASP A 171 -9.32 14.08 0.83
CA ASP A 171 -8.35 13.07 0.43
C ASP A 171 -7.00 13.35 1.12
N GLY A 172 -6.93 13.02 2.41
CA GLY A 172 -5.69 13.11 3.19
C GLY A 172 -4.60 12.17 2.69
N GLU A 173 -4.96 11.07 2.01
CA GLU A 173 -4.00 10.12 1.43
C GLU A 173 -3.27 10.77 0.26
N ALA A 174 -3.98 11.46 -0.65
CA ALA A 174 -3.36 12.16 -1.76
C ALA A 174 -2.38 13.26 -1.30
N LEU A 175 -2.73 14.02 -0.24
CA LEU A 175 -1.82 15.00 0.35
C LEU A 175 -0.55 14.32 0.89
N GLN A 176 -0.69 13.22 1.64
CA GLN A 176 0.45 12.48 2.20
C GLN A 176 1.34 11.88 1.11
N SER A 177 0.76 11.40 0.01
CA SER A 177 1.49 10.92 -1.16
C SER A 177 2.31 12.02 -1.81
N ALA A 178 1.76 13.23 -1.97
CA ALA A 178 2.52 14.35 -2.52
C ALA A 178 3.61 14.87 -1.60
N ILE A 179 3.36 14.92 -0.27
CA ILE A 179 4.40 15.22 0.71
C ILE A 179 5.52 14.19 0.60
N THR A 180 5.19 12.91 0.51
CA THR A 180 6.18 11.83 0.36
C THR A 180 6.98 11.97 -0.94
N ALA A 181 6.31 12.26 -2.06
CA ALA A 181 6.95 12.50 -3.35
C ALA A 181 7.93 13.68 -3.28
N ARG A 182 7.53 14.79 -2.66
CA ARG A 182 8.44 15.93 -2.48
C ARG A 182 9.60 15.61 -1.53
N LEU A 183 9.34 14.91 -0.42
CA LEU A 183 10.39 14.49 0.51
C LEU A 183 11.45 13.61 -0.18
N LEU A 184 11.07 12.80 -1.16
CA LEU A 184 12.03 12.02 -1.96
C LEU A 184 13.00 12.90 -2.77
N GLU A 185 12.65 14.15 -3.04
CA GLU A 185 13.50 15.10 -3.76
C GLU A 185 14.40 15.91 -2.81
N VAL A 186 13.85 16.34 -1.67
CA VAL A 186 14.50 17.34 -0.80
C VAL A 186 15.10 16.79 0.49
N ALA A 187 14.74 15.59 0.92
CA ALA A 187 15.23 15.02 2.17
C ALA A 187 16.68 14.50 2.06
N ASP A 188 17.28 14.19 3.22
CA ASP A 188 18.59 13.56 3.30
C ASP A 188 18.60 12.15 2.68
N ALA A 189 19.79 11.59 2.47
CA ALA A 189 19.95 10.32 1.77
C ALA A 189 19.29 9.13 2.48
N ASP A 190 19.22 9.13 3.81
CA ASP A 190 18.67 8.01 4.58
C ASP A 190 17.14 8.05 4.53
N THR A 191 16.55 9.23 4.73
CA THR A 191 15.11 9.43 4.57
C THR A 191 14.66 9.09 3.16
N ARG A 192 15.37 9.58 2.13
CA ARG A 192 15.02 9.28 0.72
C ARG A 192 15.09 7.78 0.43
N TRP A 193 16.12 7.10 0.92
CA TRP A 193 16.24 5.66 0.75
C TRP A 193 15.07 4.91 1.42
N ALA A 194 14.72 5.27 2.65
CA ALA A 194 13.67 4.60 3.40
C ALA A 194 12.28 4.82 2.79
N LEU A 195 11.96 6.05 2.36
CA LEU A 195 10.73 6.37 1.64
C LEU A 195 10.65 5.66 0.29
N SER A 196 11.76 5.58 -0.45
CA SER A 196 11.80 4.85 -1.73
C SER A 196 11.60 3.35 -1.52
N ALA A 197 12.21 2.78 -0.47
CA ALA A 197 11.98 1.39 -0.08
C ALA A 197 10.52 1.13 0.28
N GLN A 198 9.87 2.07 0.99
CA GLN A 198 8.44 2.00 1.31
C GLN A 198 7.58 1.99 0.05
N GLN A 199 7.81 2.90 -0.90
CA GLN A 199 7.06 2.90 -2.18
C GLN A 199 7.19 1.59 -2.95
N VAL A 200 8.40 1.02 -3.00
CA VAL A 200 8.63 -0.31 -3.63
C VAL A 200 7.85 -1.40 -2.89
N ALA A 201 7.81 -1.35 -1.56
CA ALA A 201 7.07 -2.31 -0.76
C ALA A 201 5.56 -2.19 -0.98
N ASP A 202 5.01 -0.97 -0.93
CA ASP A 202 3.58 -0.70 -1.14
C ASP A 202 3.14 -1.15 -2.54
N GLN A 203 3.94 -0.86 -3.57
CA GLN A 203 3.69 -1.34 -4.93
C GLN A 203 3.70 -2.88 -5.00
N ALA A 204 4.71 -3.52 -4.40
CA ALA A 204 4.82 -4.98 -4.39
C ALA A 204 3.65 -5.63 -3.65
N VAL A 205 3.20 -5.07 -2.52
CA VAL A 205 2.02 -5.53 -1.76
C VAL A 205 0.75 -5.36 -2.59
N GLY A 206 0.55 -4.20 -3.22
CA GLY A 206 -0.60 -3.91 -4.08
C GLY A 206 -0.75 -4.90 -5.23
N GLY A 207 0.37 -5.33 -5.83
CA GLY A 207 0.39 -6.37 -6.87
C GLY A 207 0.27 -7.81 -6.34
N PHE A 208 0.78 -8.07 -5.14
CA PHE A 208 0.81 -9.40 -4.54
C PHE A 208 -0.56 -9.82 -4.00
N THR A 209 -1.25 -8.95 -3.27
CA THR A 209 -2.45 -9.30 -2.49
C THR A 209 -3.57 -9.90 -3.37
N PRO A 210 -3.99 -9.28 -4.49
CA PRO A 210 -5.07 -9.83 -5.32
C PRO A 210 -4.72 -11.19 -5.93
N MET A 211 -3.44 -11.40 -6.26
CA MET A 211 -2.95 -12.67 -6.77
C MET A 211 -2.93 -13.74 -5.67
N ALA A 212 -2.55 -13.38 -4.45
CA ALA A 212 -2.52 -14.30 -3.31
C ALA A 212 -3.94 -14.75 -2.94
N GLU A 213 -4.91 -13.83 -2.93
CA GLU A 213 -6.33 -14.15 -2.75
C GLU A 213 -6.86 -15.09 -3.84
N HIS A 214 -6.46 -14.88 -5.09
CA HIS A 214 -6.81 -15.80 -6.17
C HIS A 214 -6.27 -17.22 -5.92
N VAL A 215 -5.02 -17.36 -5.48
CA VAL A 215 -4.46 -18.66 -5.10
C VAL A 215 -5.20 -19.25 -3.88
N GLY A 216 -5.56 -18.43 -2.90
CA GLY A 216 -6.40 -18.82 -1.77
C GLY A 216 -7.73 -19.42 -2.21
N ARG A 217 -8.43 -18.78 -3.16
CA ARG A 217 -9.68 -19.31 -3.72
C ARG A 217 -9.51 -20.64 -4.44
N LEU A 218 -8.36 -20.90 -5.08
CA LEU A 218 -8.07 -22.23 -5.68
C LEU A 218 -7.93 -23.32 -4.60
N LEU A 219 -7.46 -22.95 -3.40
CA LEU A 219 -7.31 -23.85 -2.26
C LEU A 219 -8.65 -24.14 -1.56
N ASP A 220 -9.59 -23.20 -1.53
CA ASP A 220 -10.78 -23.29 -0.66
C ASP A 220 -11.96 -24.10 -1.20
N ALA A 221 -11.84 -24.70 -2.38
CA ALA A 221 -12.83 -25.60 -3.02
C ALA A 221 -14.25 -25.04 -3.27
N SER A 222 -14.62 -23.93 -2.63
CA SER A 222 -16.00 -23.50 -2.40
C SER A 222 -16.28 -22.07 -2.88
N GLY A 223 -15.27 -21.37 -3.40
CA GLY A 223 -15.43 -20.02 -3.94
C GLY A 223 -15.95 -20.04 -5.38
N PRO A 224 -16.68 -18.99 -5.81
CA PRO A 224 -16.94 -18.79 -7.24
C PRO A 224 -15.61 -18.74 -8.00
N PRO A 225 -15.55 -19.24 -9.24
CA PRO A 225 -14.33 -19.20 -10.03
C PRO A 225 -13.96 -17.73 -10.31
N SER A 226 -13.03 -17.18 -9.54
CA SER A 226 -12.43 -15.88 -9.89
C SER A 226 -11.50 -16.10 -11.08
N SER A 227 -11.65 -15.32 -12.14
CA SER A 227 -10.76 -15.45 -13.28
C SER A 227 -9.34 -15.01 -12.90
N GLY A 228 -8.32 -15.73 -13.36
CA GLY A 228 -6.93 -15.30 -13.17
C GLY A 228 -6.63 -13.95 -13.83
N LEU A 229 -7.46 -13.55 -14.79
CA LEU A 229 -7.41 -12.23 -15.44
C LEU A 229 -7.87 -11.11 -14.48
N GLU A 230 -8.99 -11.27 -13.79
CA GLU A 230 -9.45 -10.31 -12.77
C GLU A 230 -8.39 -10.08 -11.70
N ALA A 231 -7.76 -11.14 -11.21
CA ALA A 231 -6.68 -11.04 -10.22
C ALA A 231 -5.47 -10.28 -10.77
N ALA A 232 -5.11 -10.50 -12.04
CA ALA A 232 -4.02 -9.79 -12.70
C ALA A 232 -4.33 -8.31 -12.93
N LEU A 233 -5.57 -7.97 -13.31
CA LEU A 233 -6.03 -6.59 -13.45
C LEU A 233 -6.05 -5.88 -12.09
N ALA A 234 -6.60 -6.53 -11.06
CA ALA A 234 -6.61 -5.98 -9.70
C ALA A 234 -5.19 -5.76 -9.17
N ALA A 235 -4.26 -6.70 -9.42
CA ALA A 235 -2.85 -6.54 -9.09
C ALA A 235 -2.22 -5.34 -9.82
N HIS A 236 -2.50 -5.18 -11.12
CA HIS A 236 -1.98 -4.06 -11.90
C HIS A 236 -2.48 -2.71 -11.36
N TYR A 237 -3.78 -2.58 -11.06
CA TYR A 237 -4.33 -1.37 -10.48
C TYR A 237 -3.84 -1.13 -9.04
N GLY A 238 -3.63 -2.19 -8.25
CA GLY A 238 -3.02 -2.08 -6.92
C GLY A 238 -1.59 -1.54 -6.98
N GLU A 239 -0.78 -2.01 -7.94
CA GLU A 239 0.58 -1.48 -8.19
C GLU A 239 0.54 0.00 -8.60
N GLN A 240 -0.42 0.41 -9.42
CA GLN A 240 -0.59 1.81 -9.84
C GLN A 240 -1.06 2.70 -8.69
N ALA A 241 -2.06 2.27 -7.93
CA ALA A 241 -2.60 3.04 -6.81
C ALA A 241 -1.53 3.33 -5.74
N ALA A 242 -0.63 2.39 -5.48
CA ALA A 242 0.49 2.57 -4.55
C ALA A 242 1.54 3.61 -5.01
N THR A 243 1.52 4.01 -6.29
CA THR A 243 2.45 4.98 -6.87
C THR A 243 1.78 6.26 -7.36
N ALA A 244 0.46 6.38 -7.18
CA ALA A 244 -0.30 7.54 -7.64
C ALA A 244 0.08 8.81 -6.85
N SER A 245 0.41 9.89 -7.58
CA SER A 245 0.63 11.24 -7.07
C SER A 245 -0.64 12.10 -7.19
N LEU A 246 -0.63 13.29 -6.57
CA LEU A 246 -1.72 14.29 -6.64
C LEU A 246 -2.21 14.60 -8.08
N ASP A 247 -1.39 14.38 -9.12
CA ASP A 247 -1.79 14.61 -10.52
C ASP A 247 -2.97 13.74 -10.98
N ALA A 248 -3.21 12.61 -10.31
CA ALA A 248 -4.34 11.72 -10.58
C ALA A 248 -5.66 12.18 -9.95
N VAL A 249 -5.60 13.04 -8.94
CA VAL A 249 -6.76 13.60 -8.24
C VAL A 249 -6.96 15.01 -8.80
N GLY A 250 -7.67 15.08 -9.94
CA GLY A 250 -7.91 16.33 -10.66
C GLY A 250 -8.27 17.47 -9.71
N ASP A 251 -7.57 18.60 -9.87
CA ASP A 251 -7.80 19.85 -9.15
C ASP A 251 -9.30 20.18 -9.28
N GLY A 252 -10.10 19.84 -8.27
CA GLY A 252 -11.55 19.97 -8.27
C GLY A 252 -12.05 21.42 -8.23
N GLY A 253 -11.25 22.34 -8.75
CA GLY A 253 -11.41 23.79 -8.67
C GLY A 253 -11.32 24.53 -10.00
N GLU A 254 -11.52 23.86 -11.15
CA GLU A 254 -11.96 24.55 -12.37
C GLU A 254 -13.48 24.42 -12.51
N ALA A 255 -14.20 25.20 -11.71
CA ALA A 255 -15.55 25.62 -12.06
C ALA A 255 -15.44 27.07 -12.58
N ALA A 256 -15.72 27.22 -13.87
CA ALA A 256 -15.86 28.49 -14.58
C ALA A 256 -16.99 29.37 -14.02
#